data_AF-A0A3R9PEZ3-F1
#
_entry.id   AF-A0A3R9PEZ3-F1
#
_cell.length_a   1.000
_cell.length_b   1.000
_cell.length_c   1.000
_cell.angle_alpha   90.00
_cell.angle_beta   90.00
_cell.angle_gamma   90.00
#
_symmetry.space_group_name_H-M   'P 1'
#
loop_
_entity.id
_entity.type
_entity.pdbx_description
1 polymer ?
#
loop_
_entity_poly.entity_id
_entity_poly.type
_entity_poly.pdbx_seq_one_letter_code
_entity_poly.pdbx_strand_id
1 'polypeptide(L)'
;MSYRYRRREELSLPSVAFTLFLSVAVPLAMILTLGQQLGQVLQVYGVLTSLSWLALYFFKRDWLEFKSVSLLTAVVNIAVMLLSGSFAAQLAAQKSPFVIVPLTLSSVVPIVEVNFVTITLAFMVGWAEEMLYGGVLYGTLQKTGIWGKLITAAVFAFMHIKAYTSVSPFDPAFLHDPRAYLLLAPFITRFVQCYLIDYEKGIVGVALGHGLGDALLMIRAG
;
A
#
# COMPACT_ATOMS: atom_id res chain seq x y z
N MET A 1 12.95 -27.02 33.27
CA MET A 1 12.35 -26.15 32.24
C MET A 1 12.59 -24.70 32.62
N SER A 2 13.54 -24.03 31.97
CA SER A 2 13.87 -22.62 32.23
C SER A 2 12.89 -21.72 31.47
N TYR A 3 12.02 -21.02 32.20
CA TYR A 3 11.29 -19.87 31.67
C TYR A 3 12.31 -18.76 31.38
N ARG A 4 12.89 -18.76 30.17
CA ARG A 4 13.60 -17.58 29.67
C ARG A 4 12.56 -16.49 29.51
N TYR A 5 12.55 -15.54 30.45
CA TYR A 5 11.96 -14.22 30.27
C TYR A 5 12.49 -13.67 28.95
N ARG A 6 11.69 -13.75 27.89
CA ARG A 6 11.98 -13.12 26.60
C ARG A 6 11.91 -11.63 26.88
N ARG A 7 13.07 -11.03 27.19
CA ARG A 7 13.25 -9.60 27.38
C ARG A 7 12.58 -8.95 26.17
N ARG A 8 11.47 -8.22 26.35
CA ARG A 8 10.83 -7.48 25.26
C ARG A 8 11.93 -6.57 24.73
N GLU A 9 12.39 -6.82 23.51
CA GLU A 9 13.34 -5.92 22.85
C GLU A 9 12.67 -4.55 22.87
N GLU A 10 13.32 -3.61 23.57
CA GLU A 10 12.86 -2.25 23.65
C GLU A 10 12.93 -1.69 22.23
N LEU A 11 11.77 -1.30 21.68
CA LEU A 11 11.74 -0.74 20.34
C LEU A 11 12.62 0.49 20.29
N SER A 12 13.40 0.58 19.21
CA SER A 12 14.14 1.78 18.89
C SER A 12 13.19 2.98 18.85
N LEU A 13 13.35 3.90 19.82
CA LEU A 13 12.61 5.15 19.89
C LEU A 13 12.61 5.91 18.55
N PRO A 14 13.72 5.97 17.79
CA PRO A 14 13.74 6.59 16.47
C PRO A 14 12.74 5.95 15.48
N SER A 15 12.60 4.62 15.45
CA SER A 15 11.69 3.93 14.52
C SER A 15 10.22 4.21 14.85
N VAL A 16 9.87 4.19 16.15
CA VAL A 16 8.52 4.51 16.61
C VAL A 16 8.19 5.97 16.33
N ALA A 17 9.13 6.89 16.58
CA ALA A 17 8.96 8.31 16.27
C ALA A 17 8.81 8.55 14.77
N PHE A 18 9.61 7.89 13.93
CA PHE A 18 9.55 7.98 12.47
C PHE A 18 8.21 7.50 11.92
N THR A 19 7.76 6.30 12.32
CA THR A 19 6.47 5.77 11.86
C THR A 19 5.30 6.60 12.38
N LEU A 20 5.36 7.12 13.62
CA LEU A 20 4.36 8.05 14.14
C LEU A 20 4.31 9.35 13.33
N PHE A 21 5.47 9.91 13.01
CA PHE A 21 5.58 11.13 12.22
C PHE A 21 4.92 10.96 10.84
N LEU A 22 5.25 9.89 10.12
CA LEU A 22 4.65 9.61 8.82
C LEU A 22 3.17 9.24 8.92
N SER A 23 2.76 8.48 9.94
CA SER A 23 1.37 8.00 10.04
C SER A 23 0.37 8.99 10.62
N VAL A 24 0.84 10.00 11.37
CA VAL A 24 -0.04 10.91 12.13
C VAL A 24 0.33 12.37 11.88
N ALA A 25 1.58 12.76 12.11
CA ALA A 25 1.97 14.18 12.05
C ALA A 25 1.89 14.75 10.63
N VAL A 26 2.43 14.02 9.64
CA VAL A 26 2.42 14.46 8.23
C VAL A 26 0.99 14.55 7.67
N PRO A 27 0.11 13.54 7.79
CA PRO A 27 -1.27 13.65 7.32
C PRO A 27 -2.01 14.83 7.95
N LEU A 28 -1.86 15.05 9.26
CA LEU A 28 -2.50 16.18 9.94
C LEU A 28 -2.01 17.52 9.40
N ALA A 29 -0.69 17.70 9.23
CA ALA A 29 -0.13 18.91 8.66
C ALA A 29 -0.61 19.15 7.21
N MET A 30 -0.72 18.09 6.40
CA MET A 30 -1.21 18.17 5.03
C MET A 30 -2.70 18.52 4.94
N ILE A 31 -3.54 17.96 5.83
CA ILE A 31 -4.98 18.29 5.90
C ILE A 31 -5.18 19.79 6.18
N LEU A 32 -4.35 20.37 7.05
CA LEU A 32 -4.45 21.78 7.42
C LEU A 32 -3.97 22.74 6.32
N THR A 33 -3.20 22.24 5.34
CA THR A 33 -2.53 23.07 4.33
C THR A 33 -3.09 22.91 2.92
N LEU A 34 -3.88 21.86 2.65
CA LEU A 34 -4.39 21.55 1.32
C LEU A 34 -5.87 21.91 1.15
N GLY A 35 -6.23 22.39 -0.04
CA GLY A 35 -7.60 22.80 -0.40
C GLY A 35 -8.63 21.65 -0.27
N GLN A 36 -9.91 22.01 -0.22
CA GLN A 36 -11.00 21.09 0.20
C GLN A 36 -11.05 19.74 -0.54
N GLN A 37 -10.78 19.69 -1.86
CA GLN A 37 -10.82 18.43 -2.62
C GLN A 37 -9.69 17.46 -2.25
N LEU A 38 -8.43 17.94 -2.20
CA LEU A 38 -7.29 17.13 -1.76
C LEU A 38 -7.36 16.82 -0.26
N GLY A 39 -7.96 17.74 0.52
CA GLY A 39 -8.24 17.57 1.93
C GLY A 39 -9.12 16.35 2.23
N GLN A 40 -10.13 16.03 1.40
CA GLN A 40 -10.98 14.85 1.63
C GLN A 40 -10.22 13.53 1.49
N VAL A 41 -9.38 13.38 0.46
CA VAL A 41 -8.55 12.18 0.27
C VAL A 41 -7.61 12.00 1.46
N LEU A 42 -6.96 13.09 1.88
CA LEU A 42 -6.07 13.08 3.04
C LEU A 42 -6.78 12.85 4.37
N GLN A 43 -8.01 13.32 4.53
CA GLN A 43 -8.81 13.04 5.73
C GLN A 43 -9.08 11.53 5.84
N VAL A 44 -9.52 10.89 4.75
CA VAL A 44 -9.79 9.45 4.76
C VAL A 44 -8.50 8.66 5.02
N TYR A 45 -7.46 8.87 4.22
CA TYR A 45 -6.22 8.11 4.36
C TYR A 45 -5.45 8.48 5.63
N GLY A 46 -5.49 9.74 6.08
CA GLY A 46 -4.85 10.18 7.32
C GLY A 46 -5.49 9.55 8.56
N VAL A 47 -6.82 9.49 8.63
CA VAL A 47 -7.53 8.80 9.70
C VAL A 47 -7.24 7.29 9.66
N LEU A 48 -7.34 6.66 8.49
CA LEU A 48 -7.06 5.23 8.33
C LEU A 48 -5.63 4.88 8.74
N THR A 49 -4.65 5.69 8.34
CA THR A 49 -3.24 5.48 8.70
C THR A 49 -3.01 5.65 10.19
N SER A 50 -3.59 6.68 10.80
CA SER A 50 -3.45 6.96 12.23
C SER A 50 -4.03 5.83 13.07
N LEU A 51 -5.24 5.36 12.72
CA LEU A 51 -5.89 4.23 13.39
C LEU A 51 -5.12 2.93 13.18
N SER A 52 -4.60 2.71 11.97
CA SER A 52 -3.79 1.51 11.67
C SER A 52 -2.48 1.52 12.44
N TRP A 53 -1.81 2.67 12.56
CA TRP A 53 -0.61 2.82 13.38
C TRP A 53 -0.89 2.53 14.85
N LEU A 54 -2.00 3.06 15.41
CA LEU A 54 -2.42 2.77 16.78
C LEU A 54 -2.67 1.27 16.99
N ALA A 55 -3.42 0.63 16.08
CA ALA A 55 -3.67 -0.80 16.13
C ALA A 55 -2.35 -1.60 16.12
N LEU A 56 -1.43 -1.27 15.21
CA LEU A 56 -0.11 -1.90 15.15
C LEU A 56 0.70 -1.66 16.43
N TYR A 57 0.66 -0.46 16.99
CA TYR A 57 1.36 -0.16 18.24
C TYR A 57 0.89 -1.06 19.40
N PHE A 58 -0.41 -1.36 19.49
CA PHE A 58 -0.94 -2.22 20.55
C PHE A 58 -0.79 -3.72 20.27
N PHE A 59 -0.91 -4.17 19.01
CA PHE A 59 -0.98 -5.60 18.69
C PHE A 59 0.27 -6.19 18.03
N LYS A 60 1.10 -5.36 17.36
CA LYS A 60 2.24 -5.75 16.51
C LYS A 60 3.35 -4.70 16.58
N ARG A 61 3.70 -4.26 17.79
CA ARG A 61 4.59 -3.10 18.00
C ARG A 61 5.97 -3.27 17.34
N ASP A 62 6.48 -4.50 17.30
CA ASP A 62 7.72 -4.92 16.63
C ASP A 62 7.70 -4.76 15.11
N TRP A 63 6.53 -4.63 14.50
CA TRP A 63 6.41 -4.39 13.06
C TRP A 63 6.69 -2.94 12.68
N LEU A 64 6.61 -2.00 13.63
CA LEU A 64 6.90 -0.58 13.44
C LEU A 64 8.39 -0.26 13.54
N GLU A 65 9.24 -1.27 13.76
CA GLU A 65 10.68 -1.08 13.84
C GLU A 65 11.33 -1.05 12.46
N PHE A 66 12.25 -0.10 12.27
CA PHE A 66 13.13 -0.07 11.11
C PHE A 66 14.24 -1.11 11.29
N LYS A 67 14.33 -2.05 10.36
CA LYS A 67 15.26 -3.18 10.43
C LYS A 67 16.36 -3.04 9.40
N SER A 68 17.45 -3.77 9.61
CA SER A 68 18.57 -3.79 8.66
C SER A 68 18.15 -4.20 7.24
N VAL A 69 17.08 -5.00 7.12
CA VAL A 69 16.53 -5.46 5.83
C VAL A 69 15.44 -4.55 5.26
N SER A 70 14.95 -3.54 5.99
CA SER A 70 13.81 -2.72 5.56
C SER A 70 14.08 -1.98 4.23
N LEU A 71 15.31 -1.50 4.01
CA LEU A 71 15.67 -0.86 2.73
C LEU A 71 15.67 -1.85 1.56
N LEU A 72 16.19 -3.06 1.76
CA LEU A 72 16.15 -4.11 0.74
C LEU A 72 14.70 -4.49 0.43
N THR A 73 13.87 -4.65 1.47
CA THR A 73 12.44 -4.89 1.33
C THR A 73 11.76 -3.79 0.52
N ALA A 74 12.07 -2.51 0.79
CA ALA A 74 11.52 -1.38 0.05
C ALA A 74 11.88 -1.43 -1.43
N VAL A 75 13.15 -1.69 -1.77
CA VAL A 75 13.62 -1.79 -3.16
C VAL A 75 12.94 -2.95 -3.90
N VAL A 76 12.86 -4.12 -3.27
CA VAL A 76 12.18 -5.29 -3.85
C VAL A 76 10.69 -4.99 -4.04
N ASN A 77 10.05 -4.32 -3.09
CA ASN A 77 8.65 -3.93 -3.20
C ASN A 77 8.41 -3.01 -4.42
N ILE A 78 9.23 -1.97 -4.59
CA ILE A 78 9.14 -1.07 -5.76
C ILE A 78 9.29 -1.86 -7.06
N ALA A 79 10.29 -2.75 -7.14
CA ALA A 79 10.51 -3.58 -8.33
C ALA A 79 9.29 -4.45 -8.64
N VAL A 80 8.70 -5.09 -7.62
CA VAL A 80 7.50 -5.91 -7.76
C VAL A 80 6.32 -5.08 -8.27
N MET A 81 6.08 -3.89 -7.73
CA MET A 81 5.02 -2.98 -8.18
C MET A 81 5.17 -2.62 -9.67
N LEU A 82 6.38 -2.29 -10.10
CA LEU A 82 6.66 -1.93 -11.50
C LEU A 82 6.48 -3.14 -12.44
N LEU A 83 6.96 -4.31 -12.04
CA LEU A 83 6.88 -5.54 -12.83
C LEU A 83 5.44 -6.06 -12.92
N SER A 84 4.70 -6.11 -11.81
CA SER A 84 3.31 -6.56 -11.77
C SER A 84 2.39 -5.60 -12.54
N GLY A 85 2.61 -4.29 -12.40
CA GLY A 85 1.94 -3.25 -13.18
C GLY A 85 2.18 -3.43 -14.67
N SER A 86 3.44 -3.56 -15.10
CA SER A 86 3.79 -3.76 -16.51
C SER A 86 3.19 -5.04 -17.09
N PHE A 87 3.22 -6.14 -16.33
CA PHE A 87 2.61 -7.41 -16.73
C PHE A 87 1.09 -7.29 -16.91
N ALA A 88 0.39 -6.70 -15.93
CA ALA A 88 -1.06 -6.53 -15.98
C ALA A 88 -1.48 -5.60 -17.14
N ALA A 89 -0.70 -4.54 -17.39
CA ALA A 89 -0.90 -3.63 -18.52
C ALA A 89 -0.77 -4.35 -19.88
N GLN A 90 0.24 -5.21 -20.03
CA GLN A 90 0.43 -6.00 -21.25
C GLN A 90 -0.74 -6.96 -21.50
N LEU A 91 -1.24 -7.63 -20.46
CA LEU A 91 -2.42 -8.49 -20.57
C LEU A 91 -3.67 -7.71 -20.96
N ALA A 92 -3.89 -6.55 -20.34
CA ALA A 92 -5.01 -5.68 -20.66
C ALA A 92 -4.93 -5.17 -22.11
N ALA A 93 -3.74 -4.78 -22.57
CA ALA A 93 -3.50 -4.31 -23.94
C ALA A 93 -3.69 -5.41 -24.99
N GLN A 94 -3.42 -6.69 -24.69
CA GLN A 94 -3.74 -7.80 -25.61
C GLN A 94 -5.24 -7.97 -25.86
N LYS A 95 -6.07 -7.42 -24.97
CA LYS A 95 -7.53 -7.53 -25.00
C LYS A 95 -8.22 -6.21 -25.37
N SER A 96 -7.45 -5.15 -25.59
CA SER A 96 -7.93 -3.79 -25.86
C SER A 96 -7.21 -3.19 -27.06
N PRO A 97 -7.88 -2.44 -27.95
CA PRO A 97 -7.21 -1.69 -29.01
C PRO A 97 -6.41 -0.48 -28.50
N PHE A 98 -6.47 -0.17 -27.20
CA PHE A 98 -5.82 0.99 -26.59
C PHE A 98 -4.62 0.58 -25.74
N VAL A 99 -3.61 1.47 -25.68
CA VAL A 99 -2.53 1.39 -24.69
C VAL A 99 -3.12 1.69 -23.31
N ILE A 100 -2.98 0.75 -22.39
CA ILE A 100 -3.47 0.87 -21.01
C ILE A 100 -2.26 1.05 -20.09
N VAL A 101 -2.21 2.16 -19.36
CA VAL A 101 -1.17 2.44 -18.37
C VAL A 101 -1.79 2.37 -16.97
N PRO A 102 -1.28 1.51 -16.07
CA PRO A 102 -1.74 1.47 -14.70
C PRO A 102 -1.17 2.66 -13.95
N LEU A 103 -2.04 3.52 -13.44
CA LEU A 103 -1.68 4.49 -12.41
C LEU A 103 -2.29 4.00 -11.10
N THR A 104 -1.48 3.85 -10.05
CA THR A 104 -1.94 3.56 -8.67
C THR A 104 -2.58 4.78 -8.00
N LEU A 105 -3.19 5.67 -8.78
CA LEU A 105 -3.80 6.88 -8.24
C LEU A 105 -5.31 6.69 -8.19
N SER A 106 -5.76 6.34 -6.98
CA SER A 106 -7.02 6.68 -6.34
C SER A 106 -8.16 7.11 -7.28
N SER A 107 -9.28 6.40 -7.15
CA SER A 107 -10.59 6.61 -7.81
C SER A 107 -11.26 7.98 -7.61
N VAL A 108 -10.57 8.96 -7.01
CA VAL A 108 -11.14 10.23 -6.56
C VAL A 108 -10.73 11.43 -7.41
N VAL A 109 -9.62 11.35 -8.18
CA VAL A 109 -9.19 12.48 -9.04
C VAL A 109 -8.79 11.99 -10.43
N PRO A 110 -9.59 12.28 -11.49
CA PRO A 110 -9.36 11.75 -12.83
C PRO A 110 -8.21 12.43 -13.60
N ILE A 111 -7.81 13.64 -13.22
CA ILE A 111 -6.69 14.38 -13.81
C ILE A 111 -5.94 15.06 -12.67
N VAL A 112 -4.68 14.69 -12.46
CA VAL A 112 -3.82 15.24 -11.41
C VAL A 112 -2.62 15.89 -12.06
N GLU A 113 -2.40 17.19 -11.81
CA GLU A 113 -1.15 17.84 -12.18
C GLU A 113 -0.01 17.25 -11.33
N VAL A 114 1.04 16.77 -11.98
CA VAL A 114 2.21 16.21 -11.30
C VAL A 114 3.03 17.36 -10.72
N ASN A 115 3.01 17.47 -9.40
CA ASN A 115 3.73 18.47 -8.64
C ASN A 115 4.13 17.89 -7.28
N PHE A 116 4.90 18.64 -6.49
CA PHE A 116 5.40 18.17 -5.20
C PHE A 116 4.27 17.71 -4.25
N VAL A 117 3.12 18.40 -4.27
CA VAL A 117 1.96 18.07 -3.43
C VAL A 117 1.39 16.72 -3.83
N THR A 118 1.19 16.49 -5.13
CA THR A 118 0.54 15.26 -5.63
C THR A 118 1.47 14.05 -5.55
N ILE A 119 2.79 14.25 -5.69
CA ILE A 119 3.82 13.23 -5.42
C ILE A 119 3.82 12.86 -3.93
N THR A 120 3.78 13.86 -3.03
CA THR A 120 3.73 13.61 -1.59
C THR A 120 2.44 12.88 -1.21
N LEU A 121 1.31 13.27 -1.81
CA LEU A 121 0.04 12.60 -1.60
C LEU A 121 0.08 11.13 -2.05
N ALA A 122 0.67 10.84 -3.21
CA ALA A 122 0.85 9.47 -3.70
C ALA A 122 1.66 8.63 -2.69
N PHE A 123 2.77 9.16 -2.17
CA PHE A 123 3.54 8.51 -1.11
C PHE A 123 2.70 8.22 0.13
N MET A 124 1.92 9.21 0.58
CA MET A 124 1.09 9.08 1.78
C MET A 124 -0.02 8.06 1.61
N VAL A 125 -0.62 7.95 0.42
CA VAL A 125 -1.63 6.93 0.11
C VAL A 125 -1.01 5.53 0.14
N GLY A 126 0.11 5.30 -0.55
CA GLY A 126 0.79 4.00 -0.53
C GLY A 126 1.24 3.60 0.89
N TRP A 127 1.74 4.55 1.67
CA TRP A 127 2.05 4.34 3.09
C TRP A 127 0.81 3.94 3.90
N ALA A 128 -0.30 4.66 3.72
CA ALA A 128 -1.57 4.40 4.39
C ALA A 128 -2.12 3.01 4.10
N GLU A 129 -2.10 2.64 2.83
CA GLU A 129 -2.53 1.33 2.35
C GLU A 129 -1.71 0.21 2.97
N GLU A 130 -0.39 0.38 3.10
CA GLU A 130 0.45 -0.62 3.75
C GLU A 130 0.18 -0.74 5.25
N MET A 131 -0.02 0.37 5.95
CA MET A 131 -0.36 0.33 7.36
C MET A 131 -1.69 -0.41 7.60
N LEU A 132 -2.68 -0.20 6.73
CA LEU A 132 -3.99 -0.82 6.85
C LEU A 132 -3.99 -2.29 6.37
N TYR A 133 -3.62 -2.54 5.12
CA TYR A 133 -3.78 -3.86 4.51
C TYR A 133 -2.61 -4.80 4.84
N GLY A 134 -1.37 -4.31 4.75
CA GLY A 134 -0.18 -5.08 5.12
C GLY A 134 -0.01 -5.18 6.63
N GLY A 135 -0.22 -4.08 7.34
CA GLY A 135 -0.09 -4.01 8.78
C GLY A 135 -1.25 -4.68 9.50
N VAL A 136 -2.44 -4.07 9.46
CA VAL A 136 -3.59 -4.52 10.26
C VAL A 136 -4.24 -5.79 9.70
N LEU A 137 -4.65 -5.78 8.43
CA LEU A 137 -5.39 -6.90 7.84
C LEU A 137 -4.50 -8.15 7.76
N TYR A 138 -3.33 -8.06 7.11
CA TYR A 138 -2.43 -9.21 7.05
C TYR A 138 -1.85 -9.56 8.42
N GLY A 139 -1.54 -8.59 9.29
CA GLY A 139 -1.11 -8.88 10.66
C GLY A 139 -2.11 -9.72 11.46
N THR A 140 -3.41 -9.54 11.21
CA THR A 140 -4.50 -10.35 11.78
C THR A 140 -4.57 -11.75 11.15
N LEU A 141 -4.40 -11.83 9.83
CA LEU A 141 -4.53 -13.08 9.07
C LEU A 141 -3.22 -13.90 9.00
N GLN A 142 -2.08 -13.36 9.43
CA GLN A 142 -0.75 -13.95 9.22
C GLN A 142 -0.67 -15.43 9.65
N LYS A 143 -1.36 -15.80 10.73
CA LYS A 143 -1.36 -17.16 11.28
C LYS A 143 -2.00 -18.21 10.37
N THR A 144 -2.80 -17.80 9.38
CA THR A 144 -3.43 -18.72 8.42
C THR A 144 -2.51 -19.07 7.24
N GLY A 145 -1.26 -18.57 7.25
CA GLY A 145 -0.22 -18.93 6.29
C GLY A 145 -0.54 -18.40 4.89
N ILE A 146 -0.56 -19.29 3.90
CA ILE A 146 -0.82 -18.93 2.50
C ILE A 146 -2.20 -18.31 2.29
N TRP A 147 -3.21 -18.77 3.04
CA TRP A 147 -4.58 -18.25 2.94
C TRP A 147 -4.68 -16.80 3.36
N GLY A 148 -3.96 -16.39 4.41
CA GLY A 148 -3.92 -15.01 4.85
C GLY A 148 -3.33 -14.10 3.77
N LYS A 149 -2.28 -14.54 3.09
CA LYS A 149 -1.67 -13.80 1.96
C LYS A 149 -2.65 -13.66 0.79
N LEU A 150 -3.32 -14.76 0.41
CA LEU A 150 -4.30 -14.77 -0.68
C LEU A 150 -5.50 -13.88 -0.38
N ILE A 151 -6.04 -13.92 0.85
CA ILE A 151 -7.18 -13.09 1.26
C ILE A 151 -6.78 -11.62 1.25
N THR A 152 -5.64 -11.25 1.84
CA THR A 152 -5.17 -9.86 1.81
C THR A 152 -4.95 -9.38 0.38
N ALA A 153 -4.33 -10.20 -0.48
CA ALA A 153 -4.12 -9.88 -1.89
C ALA A 153 -5.43 -9.67 -2.66
N ALA A 154 -6.41 -10.55 -2.44
CA ALA A 154 -7.74 -10.40 -3.03
C ALA A 154 -8.40 -9.10 -2.55
N VAL A 155 -8.52 -8.86 -1.25
CA VAL A 155 -9.13 -7.64 -0.69
C VAL A 155 -8.46 -6.38 -1.25
N PHE A 156 -7.13 -6.38 -1.31
CA PHE A 156 -6.36 -5.26 -1.85
C PHE A 156 -6.57 -5.05 -3.36
N ALA A 157 -6.72 -6.11 -4.14
CA ALA A 157 -7.11 -5.97 -5.55
C ALA A 157 -8.56 -5.46 -5.68
N PHE A 158 -9.49 -5.98 -4.87
CA PHE A 158 -10.90 -5.60 -4.91
C PHE A 158 -11.14 -4.11 -4.63
N MET A 159 -10.37 -3.49 -3.70
CA MET A 159 -10.51 -2.04 -3.47
C MET A 159 -10.11 -1.19 -4.69
N HIS A 160 -9.28 -1.71 -5.59
CA HIS A 160 -8.82 -1.01 -6.79
C HIS A 160 -9.79 -1.12 -7.98
N ILE A 161 -10.87 -1.88 -7.85
CA ILE A 161 -11.84 -2.09 -8.95
C ILE A 161 -12.36 -0.78 -9.53
N LYS A 162 -12.75 0.18 -8.68
CA LYS A 162 -13.25 1.49 -9.16
C LYS A 162 -12.18 2.33 -9.84
N ALA A 163 -10.91 2.12 -9.51
CA ALA A 163 -9.80 2.85 -10.13
C ALA A 163 -9.47 2.29 -11.52
N TYR A 164 -9.64 0.99 -11.73
CA TYR A 164 -9.23 0.32 -12.97
C TYR A 164 -10.37 0.03 -13.93
N THR A 165 -11.57 -0.23 -13.41
CA THR A 165 -12.72 -0.64 -14.20
C THR A 165 -13.87 0.34 -14.01
N SER A 166 -14.64 0.58 -15.07
CA SER A 166 -15.90 1.34 -15.00
C SER A 166 -17.11 0.44 -14.77
N VAL A 167 -16.88 -0.88 -14.63
CA VAL A 167 -17.91 -1.91 -14.56
C VAL A 167 -17.90 -2.53 -13.16
N SER A 168 -19.08 -2.75 -12.58
CA SER A 168 -19.22 -3.40 -11.28
C SER A 168 -18.67 -4.83 -11.33
N PRO A 169 -18.00 -5.35 -10.29
CA PRO A 169 -17.52 -6.74 -10.28
C PRO A 169 -18.64 -7.78 -10.23
N PHE A 170 -19.87 -7.34 -9.98
CA PHE A 170 -21.07 -8.18 -10.01
C PHE A 170 -21.81 -8.13 -11.36
N ASP A 171 -21.33 -7.31 -12.31
CA ASP A 171 -21.86 -7.24 -13.66
C ASP A 171 -21.22 -8.33 -14.53
N PRO A 172 -21.99 -9.14 -15.28
CA PRO A 172 -21.43 -10.12 -16.22
C PRO A 172 -20.43 -9.53 -17.23
N ALA A 173 -20.57 -8.25 -17.59
CA ALA A 173 -19.64 -7.55 -18.48
C ALA A 173 -18.24 -7.37 -17.87
N PHE A 174 -18.09 -7.48 -16.56
CA PHE A 174 -16.80 -7.33 -15.87
C PHE A 174 -15.75 -8.34 -16.36
N LEU A 175 -16.16 -9.59 -16.58
CA LEU A 175 -15.26 -10.64 -17.09
C LEU A 175 -14.78 -10.38 -18.52
N HIS A 176 -15.45 -9.48 -19.23
CA HIS A 176 -15.11 -9.07 -20.59
C HIS A 176 -14.43 -7.70 -20.66
N ASP A 177 -14.30 -6.97 -19.54
CA ASP A 177 -13.56 -5.70 -19.49
C ASP A 177 -12.04 -5.99 -19.52
N PRO A 178 -11.32 -5.57 -20.58
CA PRO A 178 -9.86 -5.72 -20.65
C PRO A 178 -9.13 -5.07 -19.48
N ARG A 179 -9.73 -4.06 -18.83
CA ARG A 179 -9.14 -3.39 -17.68
C ARG A 179 -9.25 -4.20 -16.39
N ALA A 180 -10.11 -5.22 -16.33
CA ALA A 180 -10.16 -6.13 -15.18
C ALA A 180 -8.81 -6.85 -14.96
N TYR A 181 -8.01 -7.06 -16.02
CA TYR A 181 -6.66 -7.61 -15.91
C TYR A 181 -5.71 -6.71 -15.10
N LEU A 182 -5.98 -5.40 -15.00
CA LEU A 182 -5.18 -4.49 -14.19
C LEU A 182 -5.23 -4.84 -12.70
N LEU A 183 -6.27 -5.55 -12.24
CA LEU A 183 -6.39 -6.01 -10.86
C LEU A 183 -5.35 -7.08 -10.50
N LEU A 184 -4.72 -7.71 -11.50
CA LEU A 184 -3.59 -8.61 -11.26
C LEU A 184 -2.38 -7.86 -10.68
N ALA A 185 -2.19 -6.58 -10.99
CA ALA A 185 -1.08 -5.80 -10.46
C ALA A 185 -1.15 -5.66 -8.92
N PRO A 186 -2.20 -5.05 -8.32
CA PRO A 186 -2.30 -4.97 -6.87
C PRO A 186 -2.42 -6.34 -6.21
N PHE A 187 -3.01 -7.34 -6.87
CA PHE A 187 -3.04 -8.72 -6.34
C PHE A 187 -1.63 -9.30 -6.18
N ILE A 188 -0.84 -9.33 -7.26
CA ILE A 188 0.52 -9.89 -7.26
C ILE A 188 1.41 -9.11 -6.31
N THR A 189 1.35 -7.77 -6.38
CA THR A 189 2.09 -6.87 -5.49
C THR A 189 1.79 -7.21 -4.03
N ARG A 190 0.52 -7.23 -3.64
CA ARG A 190 0.14 -7.50 -2.25
C ARG A 190 0.55 -8.90 -1.80
N PHE A 191 0.37 -9.90 -2.66
CA PHE A 191 0.75 -11.27 -2.34
C PHE A 191 2.26 -11.39 -2.02
N VAL A 192 3.11 -10.77 -2.83
CA VAL A 192 4.55 -10.72 -2.60
C VAL A 192 4.90 -9.86 -1.39
N GLN A 193 4.24 -8.71 -1.22
CA GLN A 193 4.42 -7.85 -0.04
C GLN A 193 4.16 -8.60 1.26
N CYS A 194 3.17 -9.50 1.33
CA CYS A 194 2.97 -10.33 2.53
C CYS A 194 4.17 -11.24 2.83
N TYR A 195 4.88 -11.76 1.82
CA TYR A 195 6.13 -12.49 2.03
C TYR A 195 7.27 -11.56 2.47
N LEU A 196 7.31 -10.35 1.92
CA LEU A 196 8.28 -9.33 2.34
C LEU A 196 8.07 -8.91 3.80
N ILE A 197 6.81 -8.79 4.25
CA ILE A 197 6.46 -8.53 5.66
C ILE A 197 6.95 -9.68 6.56
N ASP A 198 6.78 -10.93 6.14
CA ASP A 198 7.28 -12.08 6.90
C ASP A 198 8.82 -12.11 6.94
N TYR A 199 9.47 -11.77 5.82
CA TYR A 199 10.93 -11.71 5.69
C TYR A 199 11.53 -10.62 6.58
N GLU A 200 10.98 -9.42 6.51
CA GLU A 200 11.33 -8.29 7.39
C GLU A 200 10.90 -8.56 8.83
N LYS A 201 9.88 -9.38 9.05
CA LYS A 201 9.13 -9.50 10.31
C LYS A 201 8.55 -8.16 10.74
N GLY A 202 8.20 -7.29 9.79
CA GLY A 202 7.77 -5.92 10.02
C GLY A 202 7.21 -5.29 8.76
N ILE A 203 6.64 -4.10 8.89
CA ILE A 203 5.90 -3.43 7.80
C ILE A 203 6.66 -2.23 7.22
N VAL A 204 7.66 -1.69 7.92
CA VAL A 204 8.27 -0.40 7.57
C VAL A 204 8.89 -0.38 6.18
N GLY A 205 9.69 -1.38 5.82
CA GLY A 205 10.29 -1.49 4.49
C GLY A 205 9.25 -1.61 3.39
N VAL A 206 8.20 -2.40 3.62
CA VAL A 206 7.09 -2.54 2.66
C VAL A 206 6.32 -1.22 2.52
N ALA A 207 5.97 -0.56 3.62
CA ALA A 207 5.31 0.75 3.64
C ALA A 207 6.11 1.83 2.91
N LEU A 208 7.42 1.90 3.16
CA LEU A 208 8.32 2.80 2.44
C LEU A 208 8.38 2.47 0.95
N GLY A 209 8.55 1.19 0.61
CA GLY A 209 8.62 0.74 -0.78
C GLY A 209 7.34 1.06 -1.54
N HIS A 210 6.17 0.91 -0.91
CA HIS A 210 4.89 1.18 -1.56
C HIS A 210 4.72 2.68 -1.80
N GLY A 211 4.85 3.50 -0.74
CA GLY A 211 4.74 4.94 -0.86
C GLY A 211 5.73 5.52 -1.88
N LEU A 212 7.00 5.08 -1.85
CA LEU A 212 7.99 5.53 -2.84
C LEU A 212 7.66 5.01 -4.25
N GLY A 213 7.16 3.78 -4.38
CA GLY A 213 6.73 3.22 -5.66
C GLY A 213 5.62 4.05 -6.30
N ASP A 214 4.62 4.46 -5.53
CA ASP A 214 3.53 5.32 -6.03
C ASP A 214 4.01 6.72 -6.40
N ALA A 215 4.88 7.31 -5.58
CA ALA A 215 5.51 8.59 -5.90
C ALA A 215 6.32 8.53 -7.21
N LEU A 216 7.09 7.45 -7.42
CA LEU A 216 7.86 7.25 -8.65
C LEU A 216 6.96 7.03 -9.87
N LEU A 217 5.86 6.30 -9.72
CA LEU A 217 4.87 6.10 -10.77
C LEU A 217 4.21 7.43 -11.16
N MET A 218 3.87 8.27 -10.18
CA MET A 218 3.36 9.63 -10.42
C MET A 218 4.38 10.48 -11.20
N ILE A 219 5.65 10.49 -10.78
CA ILE A 219 6.71 11.24 -11.48
C ILE A 219 6.86 10.78 -12.93
N ARG A 220 6.74 9.47 -13.19
CA ARG A 220 6.83 8.92 -14.55
C ARG A 220 5.63 9.32 -15.44
N ALA A 221 4.49 9.61 -14.84
CA ALA A 221 3.24 9.86 -15.55
C ALA A 221 3.05 11.33 -15.96
N GLY A 222 3.75 12.26 -15.31
CA GLY A 222 3.77 13.69 -15.63
C GLY A 222 4.86 14.04 -16.62
#